data_AF-A0A821QBJ6-F1
#
_entry.id   AF-A0A821QBJ6-F1
#
_cell.length_a   1.000
_cell.length_b   1.000
_cell.length_c   1.000
_cell.angle_alpha   90.00
_cell.angle_beta   90.00
_cell.angle_gamma   90.00
#
_symmetry.space_group_name_H-M   'P 1'
#
loop_
_entity.id
_entity.type
_entity.pdbx_description
1 polymer ?
#
loop_
_entity_poly.entity_id
_entity_poly.type
_entity_poly.pdbx_seq_one_letter_code
_entity_poly.pdbx_strand_id
1 'polypeptide(L)'
;KIATEKQIQQRVARSLILQINCAVKLTQQMRTEDLRYLQPLERLRRGECNYDDYELLLTRVVGQSSVPLLSDSPLNKAPILVFRNEIRTQLNHKAVSHKAQQVGQTP
;
A
#
# COMPACT_ATOMS: atom_id res chain seq x y z
N LYS A 1 37.05 -17.59 -6.49
CA LYS A 1 36.40 -16.26 -6.58
C LYS A 1 36.13 -15.77 -5.16
N ILE A 2 36.61 -14.58 -4.80
CA ILE A 2 36.38 -14.00 -3.47
C ILE A 2 34.90 -13.57 -3.40
N ALA A 3 34.22 -13.90 -2.30
CA ALA A 3 32.83 -13.50 -2.11
C ALA A 3 32.76 -11.97 -1.95
N THR A 4 31.78 -11.34 -2.59
CA THR A 4 31.57 -9.89 -2.43
C THR A 4 31.00 -9.59 -1.04
N GLU A 5 31.19 -8.37 -0.57
CA GLU A 5 30.66 -7.92 0.73
C GLU A 5 29.16 -8.20 0.88
N LYS A 6 28.37 -7.92 -0.17
CA LYS A 6 26.93 -8.21 -0.22
C LYS A 6 26.61 -9.69 -0.03
N GLN A 7 27.40 -10.58 -0.60
CA GLN A 7 27.21 -12.04 -0.44
C GLN A 7 27.54 -12.48 0.98
N ILE A 8 28.58 -11.90 1.59
CA ILE A 8 28.94 -12.17 2.99
C ILE A 8 27.81 -11.70 3.90
N GLN A 9 27.34 -10.46 3.73
CA GLN A 9 26.22 -9.89 4.50
C GLN A 9 24.95 -10.74 4.38
N GLN A 10 24.58 -11.18 3.17
CA GLN A 10 23.42 -12.05 2.97
C GLN A 10 23.57 -13.41 3.68
N ARG A 11 24.76 -14.02 3.64
CA ARG A 11 25.03 -15.30 4.32
C ARG A 11 24.95 -15.16 5.84
N VAL A 12 25.55 -14.10 6.39
CA VAL A 12 25.51 -13.81 7.82
C VAL A 12 24.09 -13.49 8.27
N ALA A 13 23.37 -12.63 7.54
CA ALA A 13 21.97 -12.30 7.83
C ALA A 13 21.07 -13.54 7.85
N ARG A 14 21.23 -14.44 6.87
CA ARG A 14 20.52 -15.72 6.86
C ARG A 14 20.88 -16.58 8.08
N SER A 15 22.16 -16.68 8.41
CA SER A 15 22.63 -17.43 9.58
C SER A 15 22.00 -16.92 10.87
N LEU A 16 21.94 -15.60 11.05
CA LEU A 16 21.31 -14.95 12.21
C LEU A 16 19.80 -15.19 12.26
N ILE A 17 19.10 -15.10 11.12
CA ILE A 17 17.66 -15.38 11.04
C ILE A 17 17.36 -16.82 11.45
N LEU A 18 18.20 -17.79 11.05
CA LEU A 18 18.02 -19.20 11.40
C LEU A 18 18.25 -19.49 12.89
N GLN A 19 18.86 -18.57 13.64
CA GLN A 19 19.02 -18.68 15.10
C GLN A 19 17.76 -18.24 15.86
N ILE A 20 16.77 -17.64 15.20
CA ILE A 20 15.49 -17.29 15.82
C ILE A 20 14.77 -18.59 16.20
N ASN A 21 14.62 -18.82 17.50
CA ASN A 21 14.06 -20.05 18.07
C ASN A 21 12.53 -20.04 18.22
N CYS A 22 11.90 -18.87 18.11
CA CYS A 22 10.47 -18.70 18.30
C CYS A 22 9.90 -17.70 17.29
N ALA A 23 8.82 -18.10 16.62
CA ALA A 23 8.02 -17.21 15.79
C ALA A 23 6.59 -17.21 16.32
N VAL A 24 6.08 -16.03 16.66
CA VAL A 24 4.70 -15.85 17.12
C VAL A 24 3.88 -15.26 15.99
N LYS A 25 2.78 -15.93 15.62
CA LYS A 25 1.84 -15.44 14.60
C LYS A 25 0.62 -14.84 15.25
N LEU A 26 0.42 -13.53 15.05
CA LEU A 26 -0.82 -12.86 15.40
C LEU A 26 -1.85 -13.12 14.29
N THR A 27 -3.00 -13.68 14.65
CA THR A 27 -4.07 -14.06 13.69
C THR A 27 -5.22 -13.07 13.67
N GLN A 28 -5.39 -12.28 14.73
CA GLN A 28 -6.47 -11.29 14.83
C GLN A 28 -6.12 -10.00 14.08
N GLN A 29 -7.01 -9.58 13.19
CA GLN A 29 -6.91 -8.28 12.51
C GLN A 29 -7.68 -7.22 13.31
N MET A 30 -7.02 -6.09 13.60
CA MET A 30 -7.58 -4.98 14.37
C MET A 30 -7.99 -3.78 13.49
N ARG A 31 -7.66 -3.80 12.20
CA ARG A 31 -7.95 -2.67 11.28
C ARG A 31 -9.40 -2.57 10.83
N THR A 32 -10.15 -3.67 10.86
CA THR A 32 -11.55 -3.73 10.40
C THR A 32 -12.22 -4.98 10.97
N GLU A 33 -13.53 -4.88 11.22
CA GLU A 33 -14.38 -5.97 11.70
C GLU A 33 -15.20 -6.61 10.57
N ASP A 34 -15.15 -6.06 9.35
CA ASP A 34 -15.89 -6.59 8.20
C ASP A 34 -15.29 -7.90 7.70
N LEU A 35 -15.88 -9.01 8.14
CA LEU A 35 -15.48 -10.37 7.76
C LEU A 35 -15.50 -10.60 6.24
N ARG A 36 -16.44 -9.96 5.50
CA ARG A 36 -16.54 -10.13 4.05
C ARG A 36 -15.38 -9.47 3.32
N TYR A 37 -14.82 -8.41 3.88
CA TYR A 37 -13.63 -7.76 3.35
C TYR A 37 -12.34 -8.46 3.77
N LEU A 38 -12.29 -9.01 4.99
CA LEU A 38 -11.12 -9.75 5.50
C LEU A 38 -10.82 -11.03 4.72
N GLN A 39 -11.86 -11.76 4.30
CA GLN A 39 -11.72 -13.02 3.57
C GLN A 39 -10.95 -12.88 2.24
N PRO A 40 -11.32 -11.96 1.33
CA PRO A 40 -10.54 -11.65 0.13
C PRO A 40 -9.09 -11.26 0.43
N LEU A 41 -8.84 -10.46 1.48
CA LEU A 41 -7.48 -10.04 1.84
C LEU A 41 -6.59 -11.19 2.29
N GLU A 42 -7.14 -12.19 3.00
CA GLU A 42 -6.41 -13.39 3.38
C GLU A 42 -6.07 -14.25 2.16
N ARG A 43 -7.04 -14.44 1.24
CA ARG A 43 -6.82 -15.14 -0.03
C ARG A 43 -5.77 -14.43 -0.89
N LEU A 44 -5.86 -13.11 -1.01
CA LEU A 44 -4.90 -12.29 -1.75
C LEU A 44 -3.48 -12.46 -1.22
N ARG A 45 -3.30 -12.52 0.11
CA ARG A 45 -1.98 -12.74 0.73
C ARG A 45 -1.37 -14.09 0.35
N ARG A 46 -2.20 -15.11 0.13
CA ARG A 46 -1.78 -16.48 -0.21
C ARG A 46 -1.69 -16.73 -1.71
N GLY A 47 -2.19 -15.81 -2.54
CA GLY A 47 -2.33 -16.02 -3.98
C GLY A 47 -3.49 -16.94 -4.35
N GLU A 48 -4.52 -17.03 -3.50
CA GLU A 48 -5.67 -17.94 -3.63
C GLU A 48 -6.96 -17.18 -4.01
N CYS A 49 -6.85 -16.01 -4.64
CA CYS A 49 -8.01 -15.24 -5.08
C CYS A 49 -8.82 -16.01 -6.12
N ASN A 50 -10.15 -15.89 -6.04
CA ASN A 50 -11.07 -16.46 -7.02
C ASN A 50 -11.77 -15.36 -7.83
N TYR A 51 -12.67 -15.78 -8.73
CA TYR A 51 -13.41 -14.84 -9.59
C TYR A 51 -14.33 -13.91 -8.78
N ASP A 52 -14.94 -14.41 -7.71
CA ASP A 52 -15.80 -13.59 -6.84
C ASP A 52 -15.01 -12.49 -6.14
N ASP A 53 -13.76 -12.75 -5.75
CA ASP A 53 -12.85 -11.73 -5.19
C ASP A 53 -12.57 -10.63 -6.20
N TYR A 54 -12.37 -11.01 -7.47
CA TYR A 54 -12.13 -10.06 -8.56
C TYR A 54 -13.35 -9.17 -8.79
N GLU A 55 -14.54 -9.76 -8.92
CA GLU A 55 -15.82 -9.03 -9.05
C GLU A 55 -16.05 -8.10 -7.84
N LEU A 56 -15.79 -8.60 -6.63
CA LEU A 56 -15.87 -7.78 -5.43
C LEU A 56 -14.91 -6.59 -5.50
N LEU A 57 -13.66 -6.76 -5.92
CA LEU A 57 -12.70 -5.65 -6.02
C LEU A 57 -13.11 -4.64 -7.10
N LEU A 58 -13.67 -5.09 -8.23
CA LEU A 58 -14.15 -4.19 -9.29
C LEU A 58 -15.22 -3.21 -8.77
N THR A 59 -16.12 -3.66 -7.90
CA THR A 59 -17.12 -2.75 -7.31
C THR A 59 -16.53 -1.68 -6.39
N ARG A 60 -15.24 -1.76 -6.05
CA ARG A 60 -14.50 -0.79 -5.21
C ARG A 60 -13.57 0.09 -6.06
N VAL A 61 -13.44 -0.20 -7.35
CA VAL A 61 -12.75 0.67 -8.31
C VAL A 61 -13.70 1.79 -8.71
N VAL A 62 -13.37 3.01 -8.32
CA VAL A 62 -14.13 4.20 -8.69
C VAL A 62 -13.60 4.69 -10.04
N GLY A 63 -14.32 4.43 -11.15
CA GLY A 63 -13.78 4.61 -12.51
C GLY A 63 -14.77 4.85 -13.66
N GLN A 64 -16.03 5.23 -13.41
CA GLN A 64 -16.95 5.71 -14.46
C GLN A 64 -17.55 7.08 -14.11
N SER A 65 -17.92 7.85 -15.13
CA SER A 65 -18.16 9.30 -15.26
C SER A 65 -18.87 10.10 -14.15
N SER A 66 -19.31 9.48 -13.06
CA SER A 66 -19.86 10.10 -11.85
C SER A 66 -18.89 10.12 -10.65
N VAL A 67 -17.62 9.74 -10.87
CA VAL A 67 -16.58 9.80 -9.82
C VAL A 67 -16.40 11.25 -9.35
N PRO A 68 -16.53 11.55 -8.04
CA PRO A 68 -16.12 12.85 -7.50
C PRO A 68 -14.68 13.12 -7.91
N LEU A 69 -14.37 14.34 -8.34
CA LEU A 69 -12.98 14.67 -8.66
C LEU A 69 -12.11 14.39 -7.43
N LEU A 70 -10.82 14.12 -7.63
CA LEU A 70 -9.87 14.00 -6.51
C LEU A 70 -9.83 15.28 -5.63
N SER A 71 -10.30 16.40 -6.15
CA SER A 71 -10.51 17.66 -5.43
C SER A 71 -11.72 17.66 -4.50
N ASP A 72 -12.64 16.73 -4.67
CA ASP A 72 -13.92 16.69 -3.97
C ASP A 72 -13.82 15.85 -2.69
N SER A 73 -14.60 16.22 -1.68
CA SER A 73 -14.69 15.45 -0.44
C SER A 73 -15.41 14.13 -0.67
N PRO A 74 -14.97 13.01 -0.05
CA PRO A 74 -13.86 12.88 0.90
C PRO A 74 -12.50 12.57 0.24
N LEU A 75 -12.44 12.43 -1.08
CA LEU A 75 -11.24 12.02 -1.81
C LEU A 75 -10.09 13.01 -1.66
N ASN A 76 -10.40 14.30 -1.51
CA ASN A 76 -9.41 15.34 -1.22
C ASN A 76 -8.72 15.23 0.15
N LYS A 77 -9.20 14.33 1.02
CA LYS A 77 -8.60 13.98 2.33
C LYS A 77 -8.07 12.55 2.36
N ALA A 78 -8.26 11.77 1.30
CA ALA A 78 -7.81 10.39 1.25
C ALA A 78 -6.33 10.29 0.86
N PRO A 79 -5.56 9.35 1.45
CA PRO A 79 -4.21 9.08 0.98
C PRO A 79 -4.24 8.43 -0.41
N ILE A 80 -3.38 8.91 -1.32
CA ILE A 80 -3.22 8.35 -2.66
C ILE A 80 -2.01 7.41 -2.66
N LEU A 81 -2.24 6.14 -3.01
CA LEU A 81 -1.18 5.14 -3.15
C LEU A 81 -0.84 4.94 -4.63
N VAL A 82 0.45 5.00 -4.96
CA VAL A 82 0.96 4.81 -6.32
C VAL A 82 2.17 3.90 -6.31
N PHE A 83 2.37 3.16 -7.41
CA PHE A 83 3.47 2.18 -7.52
C PHE A 83 4.85 2.83 -7.67
N ARG A 84 4.93 3.99 -8.32
CA ARG A 84 6.21 4.64 -8.68
C ARG A 84 6.49 5.84 -7.78
N ASN A 85 7.71 5.90 -7.25
CA ASN A 85 8.13 6.99 -6.37
C ASN A 85 8.15 8.35 -7.09
N GLU A 86 8.46 8.36 -8.38
CA GLU A 86 8.45 9.56 -9.22
C GLU A 86 7.04 10.15 -9.30
N ILE A 87 6.04 9.28 -9.51
CA ILE A 87 4.62 9.68 -9.55
C ILE A 87 4.19 10.23 -8.19
N ARG A 88 4.54 9.55 -7.09
CA ARG A 88 4.26 10.01 -5.72
C ARG A 88 4.83 11.42 -5.48
N THR A 89 6.09 11.62 -5.86
CA THR A 89 6.80 12.91 -5.68
C THR A 89 6.10 14.02 -6.47
N GLN A 90 5.76 13.77 -7.73
CA GLN A 90 5.05 14.75 -8.56
C GLN A 90 3.67 15.10 -8.00
N LEU A 91 2.89 14.11 -7.57
CA LEU A 91 1.58 14.32 -6.96
C LEU A 91 1.68 15.15 -5.68
N ASN A 92 2.65 14.83 -4.81
CA ASN A 92 2.87 15.57 -3.58
C ASN A 92 3.30 17.02 -3.84
N HIS A 93 4.21 17.27 -4.78
CA HIS A 93 4.59 18.64 -5.15
C HIS A 93 3.39 19.44 -5.64
N LYS A 94 2.58 18.87 -6.54
CA LYS A 94 1.35 19.52 -7.03
C LYS A 94 0.38 19.83 -5.88
N ALA A 95 0.17 18.90 -4.96
CA ALA A 95 -0.71 19.09 -3.81
C ALA A 95 -0.21 20.21 -2.88
N VAL A 96 1.10 20.25 -2.61
CA VAL A 96 1.73 21.30 -1.79
C VAL A 96 1.61 22.66 -2.47
N SER A 97 1.95 22.78 -3.76
CA SER A 97 1.84 24.04 -4.50
C SER A 97 0.40 24.56 -4.54
N HIS A 98 -0.58 23.68 -4.79
CA HIS A 98 -1.99 24.04 -4.75
C HIS A 98 -2.42 24.53 -3.36
N LYS A 99 -1.97 23.85 -2.29
CA LYS A 99 -2.27 24.27 -0.92
C LYS A 99 -1.64 25.62 -0.58
N ALA A 100 -0.39 25.84 -1.01
CA ALA A 100 0.36 27.08 -0.81
C ALA A 100 -0.36 28.29 -1.43
N GLN A 101 -0.89 28.14 -2.65
CA GLN A 101 -1.72 29.14 -3.31
C GLN A 101 -3.00 29.44 -2.53
N GLN A 102 -3.69 28.42 -2.00
CA GLN A 102 -4.92 28.61 -1.22
C GLN A 102 -4.70 29.37 0.09
N VAL A 103 -3.53 29.23 0.72
CA VAL A 103 -3.21 29.88 2.00
C VAL A 103 -2.47 31.21 1.85
N GLY A 104 -2.31 31.71 0.62
CA GLY A 104 -1.62 32.97 0.35
C GLY A 104 -0.11 32.93 0.66
N GLN A 105 0.47 31.74 0.78
CA GLN A 105 1.90 31.53 0.97
C GLN A 105 2.50 31.11 -0.36
N THR A 106 2.66 32.05 -1.29
CA THR A 106 3.52 31.84 -2.45
C THR A 106 4.97 32.17 -2.09
N PRO A 107 5.98 31.57 -2.75
CA PRO A 107 7.25 32.27 -2.89
C PRO A 107 7.06 33.63 -3.58
#